data_AF-A0AAN8DZC9-F1
#
_entry.id   AF-A0AAN8DZC9-F1
#
_cell.length_a   1.000
_cell.length_b   1.000
_cell.length_c   1.000
_cell.angle_alpha   90.00
_cell.angle_beta   90.00
_cell.angle_gamma   90.00
#
_symmetry.space_group_name_H-M   'P 1'
#
loop_
_entity.id
_entity.type
_entity.pdbx_description
1 polymer ?
#
loop_
_entity_poly.entity_id
_entity_poly.type
_entity_poly.pdbx_seq_one_letter_code
_entity_poly.pdbx_strand_id
1 'polypeptide(L)'
;MVPTDFKALIQRFYQLQSERVETYQLFDEGHEAYLRTGPHYDFDHYRQLVHEITLAFNGISKEVLDIKEKLHNEFDRPALSEHMDKLQSRERQKLEMTAKLQLARQRAQDHPEDEDCQEHIQEIKQEIIKNKEALSEIMQDFKYDSEECD
;
A
#
# COMPACT_ATOMS: atom_id res chain seq x y z
N MET A 1 -17.52 -24.17 14.21
CA MET A 1 -18.35 -22.96 14.00
C MET A 1 -17.53 -21.75 14.40
N VAL A 2 -16.98 -21.07 13.39
CA VAL A 2 -16.28 -19.81 13.56
C VAL A 2 -17.29 -18.73 14.03
N PRO A 3 -16.99 -17.94 15.08
CA PRO A 3 -17.88 -16.87 15.52
C PRO A 3 -18.17 -15.91 14.36
N THR A 4 -19.42 -15.44 14.23
CA THR A 4 -19.81 -14.45 13.21
C THR A 4 -18.90 -13.22 13.21
N ASP A 5 -18.38 -12.86 14.39
CA ASP A 5 -17.46 -11.75 14.59
C ASP A 5 -16.08 -11.97 13.96
N PHE A 6 -15.56 -13.20 13.94
CA PHE A 6 -14.29 -13.50 13.26
C PHE A 6 -14.43 -13.33 11.74
N LYS A 7 -15.50 -13.90 11.14
CA LYS A 7 -15.73 -13.78 9.70
C LYS A 7 -15.92 -12.32 9.28
N ALA A 8 -16.64 -11.53 10.09
CA ALA A 8 -16.79 -10.10 9.86
C ALA A 8 -15.43 -9.37 9.94
N LEU A 9 -14.56 -9.75 10.87
CA LEU A 9 -13.21 -9.19 11.00
C LEU A 9 -12.34 -9.47 9.77
N ILE A 10 -12.37 -10.71 9.27
CA ILE A 10 -11.65 -11.11 8.04
C ILE A 10 -12.20 -10.33 6.83
N GLN A 11 -13.53 -10.22 6.70
CA GLN A 11 -14.15 -9.44 5.63
C GLN A 11 -13.74 -7.95 5.68
N ARG A 12 -13.71 -7.37 6.89
CA ARG A 12 -13.27 -5.98 7.07
C ARG A 12 -11.81 -5.81 6.67
N PHE A 13 -10.93 -6.75 7.02
CA PHE A 13 -9.54 -6.73 6.59
C PHE A 13 -9.40 -6.73 5.05
N TYR A 14 -10.15 -7.58 4.33
CA TYR A 14 -10.12 -7.56 2.86
C TYR A 14 -10.64 -6.25 2.29
N GLN A 15 -11.68 -5.65 2.88
CA GLN A 15 -12.16 -4.34 2.48
C GLN A 15 -11.09 -3.26 2.65
N LEU A 16 -10.38 -3.26 3.78
CA LEU A 16 -9.25 -2.35 4.02
C LEU A 16 -8.13 -2.51 2.99
N GLN A 17 -7.87 -3.74 2.50
CA GLN A 17 -6.91 -3.94 1.41
C GLN A 17 -7.41 -3.38 0.07
N SER A 18 -8.71 -3.48 -0.22
CA SER A 18 -9.30 -2.81 -1.40
C SER A 18 -9.17 -1.30 -1.30
N GLU A 19 -9.56 -0.71 -0.16
CA GLU A 19 -9.43 0.73 0.12
C GLU A 19 -7.96 1.19 -0.04
N ARG A 20 -7.01 0.35 0.38
CA ARG A 20 -5.58 0.62 0.22
C ARG A 20 -5.16 0.66 -1.25
N VAL A 21 -5.62 -0.30 -2.06
CA VAL A 21 -5.34 -0.34 -3.51
C VAL A 21 -5.90 0.90 -4.19
N GLU A 22 -7.13 1.29 -3.88
CA GLU A 22 -7.76 2.51 -4.39
C GLU A 22 -6.97 3.76 -3.98
N THR A 23 -6.51 3.83 -2.72
CA THR A 23 -5.67 4.93 -2.23
C THR A 23 -4.36 5.05 -3.02
N TYR A 24 -3.71 3.93 -3.36
CA TYR A 24 -2.52 3.95 -4.23
C TYR A 24 -2.84 4.43 -5.65
N GLN A 25 -3.99 4.06 -6.21
CA GLN A 25 -4.40 4.50 -7.55
C GLN A 25 -4.60 6.01 -7.57
N LEU A 26 -5.36 6.55 -6.60
CA LEU A 26 -5.56 8.00 -6.45
C LEU A 26 -4.24 8.74 -6.28
N PHE A 27 -3.30 8.16 -5.55
CA PHE A 27 -1.99 8.77 -5.34
C PHE A 27 -1.15 8.84 -6.63
N ASP A 28 -1.18 7.79 -7.45
CA ASP A 28 -0.48 7.76 -8.74
C ASP A 28 -1.13 8.72 -9.74
N GLU A 29 -2.45 8.65 -9.90
CA GLU A 29 -3.24 9.52 -10.79
C GLU A 29 -3.06 11.01 -10.46
N GLY A 30 -3.09 11.35 -9.17
CA GLY A 30 -2.90 12.72 -8.73
C GLY A 30 -1.46 13.22 -8.92
N HIS A 31 -0.46 12.34 -8.82
CA HIS A 31 0.91 12.70 -9.18
C HIS A 31 1.08 12.88 -10.70
N GLU A 32 0.43 12.04 -11.53
CA GLU A 32 0.42 12.27 -12.98
C GLU A 32 -0.24 13.60 -13.34
N ALA A 33 -1.36 13.95 -12.69
CA ALA A 33 -2.01 15.23 -12.87
C ALA A 33 -1.08 16.40 -12.46
N TYR A 34 -0.38 16.27 -11.33
CA TYR A 34 0.64 17.22 -10.90
C TYR A 34 1.76 17.39 -11.94
N LEU A 35 2.34 16.30 -12.45
CA LEU A 35 3.40 16.38 -13.46
C LEU A 35 2.97 17.09 -14.75
N ARG A 36 1.71 16.94 -15.16
CA ARG A 36 1.15 17.64 -16.34
C ARG A 36 1.10 19.16 -16.18
N THR A 37 1.21 19.69 -14.97
CA THR A 37 1.26 21.15 -14.72
C THR A 37 2.66 21.74 -14.89
N GLY A 38 3.68 20.91 -15.14
CA GLY A 38 5.05 21.37 -15.37
C GLY A 38 5.19 22.31 -16.57
N PRO A 39 6.17 23.24 -16.55
CA PRO A 39 7.14 23.48 -15.47
C PRO A 39 6.58 24.31 -14.30
N HIS A 40 5.38 24.88 -14.44
CA HIS A 40 4.73 25.68 -13.40
C HIS A 40 3.86 24.81 -12.49
N TYR A 41 4.53 23.91 -11.76
CA TYR A 41 3.90 22.91 -10.92
C TYR A 41 2.87 23.48 -9.94
N ASP A 42 1.68 22.87 -9.92
CA ASP A 42 0.64 23.17 -8.93
C ASP A 42 0.90 22.44 -7.60
N PHE A 43 1.91 22.94 -6.88
CA PHE A 43 2.37 22.33 -5.64
C PHE A 43 1.34 22.40 -4.51
N ASP A 44 0.50 23.44 -4.47
CA ASP A 44 -0.49 23.60 -3.39
C ASP A 44 -1.57 22.52 -3.47
N HIS A 45 -2.13 22.27 -4.66
CA HIS A 45 -3.12 21.19 -4.84
C HIS A 45 -2.49 19.81 -4.61
N TYR A 46 -1.27 19.58 -5.12
CA TYR A 46 -0.62 18.30 -4.92
C TYR A 46 -0.25 18.05 -3.44
N ARG A 47 0.20 19.06 -2.70
CA ARG A 47 0.46 18.96 -1.26
C ARG A 47 -0.81 18.60 -0.49
N GLN A 48 -1.95 19.20 -0.85
CA GLN A 48 -3.23 18.86 -0.23
C GLN A 48 -3.61 17.40 -0.50
N LEU A 49 -3.50 16.94 -1.74
CA LEU A 49 -3.72 15.54 -2.08
C LEU A 49 -2.82 14.59 -1.27
N VAL A 50 -1.51 14.87 -1.20
CA VAL A 50 -0.56 14.06 -0.42
C VAL A 50 -0.98 13.97 1.04
N HIS A 51 -1.49 15.06 1.62
CA HIS A 51 -1.99 15.06 2.99
C HIS A 51 -3.21 14.13 3.14
N GLU A 52 -4.21 14.24 2.25
CA GLU A 52 -5.41 13.40 2.26
C GLU A 52 -5.06 11.91 2.10
N ILE A 53 -4.18 11.58 1.16
CA ILE A 53 -3.67 10.23 0.93
C ILE A 53 -2.92 9.69 2.17
N THR A 54 -2.13 10.55 2.83
CA THR A 54 -1.42 10.17 4.06
C THR A 54 -2.40 9.84 5.19
N LEU A 55 -3.48 10.61 5.33
CA LEU A 55 -4.53 10.32 6.31
C LEU A 55 -5.24 9.00 6.01
N ALA A 56 -5.55 8.73 4.74
CA ALA A 56 -6.17 7.47 4.30
C ALA A 56 -5.28 6.25 4.65
N PHE A 57 -3.99 6.27 4.26
CA PHE A 57 -3.06 5.18 4.60
C PHE A 57 -2.90 4.99 6.11
N ASN A 58 -2.87 6.08 6.89
CA ASN A 58 -2.79 6.02 8.35
C ASN A 58 -4.05 5.40 8.96
N GLY A 59 -5.23 5.78 8.47
CA GLY A 59 -6.51 5.21 8.91
C GLY A 59 -6.56 3.71 8.67
N ILE A 60 -6.29 3.29 7.43
CA ILE A 60 -6.22 1.87 7.05
C ILE A 60 -5.21 1.13 7.91
N SER A 61 -4.00 1.68 8.10
CA SER A 61 -2.95 1.00 8.85
C SER A 61 -3.28 0.84 10.32
N LYS A 62 -3.94 1.82 10.95
CA LYS A 62 -4.41 1.70 12.34
C LYS A 62 -5.44 0.58 12.48
N GLU A 63 -6.44 0.55 11.61
CA GLU A 63 -7.49 -0.46 11.70
C GLU A 63 -6.96 -1.87 11.42
N VAL A 64 -6.00 -2.02 10.51
CA VAL A 64 -5.28 -3.29 10.29
C VAL A 64 -4.54 -3.73 11.56
N LEU A 65 -3.90 -2.82 12.31
CA LEU A 65 -3.26 -3.16 13.58
C LEU A 65 -4.28 -3.57 14.64
N ASP A 66 -5.42 -2.90 14.72
CA ASP A 66 -6.50 -3.27 15.65
C ASP A 66 -7.05 -4.68 15.33
N ILE A 67 -7.26 -4.99 14.04
CA ILE A 67 -7.67 -6.33 13.60
C ILE A 67 -6.62 -7.37 13.98
N LYS A 68 -5.33 -7.05 13.77
CA LYS A 68 -4.21 -7.92 14.14
C LYS A 68 -4.24 -8.27 15.63
N GLU A 69 -4.39 -7.27 16.50
CA GLU A 69 -4.45 -7.46 17.94
C GLU A 69 -5.64 -8.34 18.36
N LYS A 70 -6.81 -8.16 17.74
CA LYS A 70 -7.97 -9.03 17.99
C LYS A 70 -7.73 -10.47 17.57
N LEU A 71 -7.14 -10.68 16.39
CA LEU A 71 -6.81 -12.03 15.90
C LEU A 71 -5.86 -12.74 16.87
N HIS A 72 -4.87 -12.03 17.40
CA HIS A 72 -3.92 -12.59 18.36
C HIS A 72 -4.56 -12.86 19.73
N ASN A 73 -5.25 -11.88 20.30
CA ASN A 73 -5.66 -11.91 21.70
C ASN A 73 -7.06 -12.49 21.94
N GLU A 74 -8.00 -12.25 21.03
CA GLU A 74 -9.42 -12.60 21.22
C GLU A 74 -9.80 -13.90 20.49
N PHE A 75 -9.21 -14.15 19.32
CA PHE A 75 -9.54 -15.31 18.48
C PHE A 75 -8.52 -16.45 18.54
N ASP A 76 -7.41 -16.27 19.26
CA ASP A 76 -6.30 -17.25 19.36
C ASP A 76 -5.83 -17.70 17.96
N ARG A 77 -5.53 -16.72 17.10
CA ARG A 77 -5.04 -16.88 15.73
C ARG A 77 -3.72 -16.15 15.51
N PRO A 78 -2.63 -16.58 16.18
CA PRO A 78 -1.33 -15.92 16.06
C PRO A 78 -0.73 -15.99 14.65
N ALA A 79 -1.00 -17.06 13.88
CA ALA A 79 -0.54 -17.19 12.50
C ALA A 79 -1.10 -16.08 11.58
N LEU A 80 -2.41 -15.81 11.67
CA LEU A 80 -3.06 -14.72 10.94
C LEU A 80 -2.50 -13.35 11.34
N SER A 81 -2.24 -13.16 12.63
CA SER A 81 -1.57 -11.95 13.13
C SER A 81 -0.17 -11.78 12.52
N GLU A 82 0.62 -12.85 12.39
CA GLU A 82 1.96 -12.80 11.82
C GLU A 82 1.94 -12.43 10.33
N HIS A 83 0.99 -12.96 9.56
CA HIS A 83 0.78 -12.57 8.17
C HIS A 83 0.47 -11.08 8.03
N MET A 84 -0.35 -10.53 8.93
CA MET A 84 -0.66 -9.09 8.93
C MET A 84 0.55 -8.21 9.25
N ASP A 85 1.46 -8.66 10.12
CA ASP A 85 2.73 -7.97 10.38
C ASP A 85 3.63 -7.96 9.14
N LYS A 86 3.76 -9.11 8.47
CA LYS A 86 4.50 -9.21 7.19
C LYS A 86 3.89 -8.29 6.14
N LEU A 87 2.56 -8.28 6.02
CA LEU A 87 1.82 -7.44 5.09
C LEU A 87 2.08 -5.95 5.34
N GLN A 88 1.95 -5.48 6.58
CA GLN A 88 2.19 -4.07 6.94
C GLN A 88 3.62 -3.63 6.65
N SER A 89 4.60 -4.50 6.90
CA SER A 89 6.00 -4.22 6.56
C SER A 89 6.19 -4.06 5.05
N ARG A 90 5.59 -4.95 4.24
CA ARG A 90 5.64 -4.87 2.78
C ARG A 90 4.90 -3.64 2.24
N GLU A 91 3.75 -3.31 2.79
CA GLU A 91 2.99 -2.12 2.41
C GLU A 91 3.74 -0.83 2.71
N ARG A 92 4.45 -0.74 3.84
CA ARG A 92 5.34 0.39 4.12
C ARG A 92 6.46 0.50 3.07
N GLN A 93 7.11 -0.61 2.74
CA GLN A 93 8.16 -0.64 1.71
C GLN A 93 7.61 -0.19 0.35
N LYS A 94 6.42 -0.64 -0.03
CA LYS A 94 5.75 -0.24 -1.27
C LYS A 94 5.49 1.26 -1.30
N LEU A 95 4.95 1.84 -0.23
CA LEU A 95 4.69 3.28 -0.14
C LEU A 95 5.98 4.10 -0.27
N GLU A 96 7.06 3.68 0.40
CA GLU A 96 8.38 4.32 0.28
C GLU A 96 8.90 4.27 -1.16
N MET A 97 8.78 3.13 -1.84
CA MET A 97 9.19 3.00 -3.25
C MET A 97 8.30 3.80 -4.19
N THR A 98 6.99 3.89 -3.94
CA THR A 98 6.07 4.74 -4.70
C THR A 98 6.48 6.21 -4.61
N ALA A 99 6.81 6.71 -3.42
CA ALA A 99 7.31 8.08 -3.26
C ALA A 99 8.64 8.30 -4.01
N LYS A 100 9.58 7.35 -3.92
CA LYS A 100 10.84 7.40 -4.69
C LYS A 100 10.60 7.42 -6.19
N LEU A 101 9.67 6.61 -6.68
CA LEU A 101 9.29 6.57 -8.10
C LEU A 101 8.72 7.90 -8.57
N GLN A 102 7.88 8.54 -7.75
CA GLN A 102 7.31 9.85 -8.07
C GLN A 102 8.40 10.92 -8.20
N LEU A 103 9.33 10.98 -7.24
CA LEU A 103 10.48 11.90 -7.30
C LEU A 103 11.37 11.63 -8.52
N ALA A 104 11.64 10.36 -8.84
CA ALA A 104 12.44 9.99 -10.01
C ALA A 104 11.75 10.41 -11.32
N ARG A 105 10.43 10.21 -11.43
CA ARG A 105 9.63 10.65 -12.59
C ARG A 105 9.67 12.17 -12.75
N GLN A 106 9.52 12.92 -11.66
CA GLN A 106 9.61 14.39 -11.72
C GLN A 106 11.01 14.83 -12.17
N ARG A 107 12.08 14.25 -11.60
CA ARG A 107 13.46 14.56 -12.00
C ARG A 107 13.70 14.30 -13.48
N ALA A 108 13.22 13.18 -14.02
CA ALA A 108 13.34 12.86 -15.44
C ALA A 108 12.62 13.88 -16.35
N GLN A 109 11.55 14.51 -15.86
CA GLN A 109 10.83 15.56 -16.58
C GLN A 109 11.55 16.91 -16.48
N ASP A 110 12.10 17.24 -15.31
CA ASP A 110 12.81 18.49 -15.05
C ASP A 110 14.23 18.52 -15.66
N HIS A 111 14.85 17.34 -15.84
CA HIS A 111 16.21 17.15 -16.35
C HIS A 111 16.26 16.05 -17.42
N PRO A 112 15.74 16.30 -18.63
CA PRO A 112 15.69 15.30 -19.71
C PRO A 112 17.07 14.88 -20.23
N GLU A 113 18.13 15.64 -19.94
CA GLU A 113 19.52 15.32 -20.25
C GLU A 113 20.15 14.24 -19.34
N ASP A 114 19.48 13.89 -18.23
CA ASP A 114 19.94 12.87 -17.29
C ASP A 114 19.54 11.47 -17.79
N GLU A 115 20.41 10.84 -18.59
CA GLU A 115 20.18 9.52 -19.20
C GLU A 115 19.96 8.40 -18.15
N ASP A 116 20.55 8.54 -16.95
CA ASP A 116 20.44 7.57 -15.85
C ASP A 116 19.04 7.57 -15.19
N CYS A 117 18.26 8.65 -15.36
CA CYS A 117 16.93 8.76 -14.75
C CYS A 117 15.95 7.69 -15.26
N GLN A 118 16.04 7.29 -16.53
CA GLN A 118 15.15 6.27 -17.08
C GLN A 118 15.46 4.88 -16.53
N GLU A 119 16.73 4.52 -16.41
CA GLU A 119 17.16 3.24 -15.84
C GLU A 119 16.69 3.12 -14.38
N HIS A 120 16.96 4.16 -13.57
CA HIS A 120 16.53 4.21 -12.17
C HIS A 120 15.00 4.11 -12.00
N ILE A 121 14.21 4.74 -12.88
CA ILE A 121 12.75 4.59 -12.88
C ILE A 121 12.34 3.13 -13.12
N GLN A 122 12.99 2.43 -14.05
CA GLN A 122 12.69 1.03 -14.34
C GLN A 122 13.07 0.10 -13.19
N GLU A 123 14.22 0.34 -12.55
CA GLU A 123 14.64 -0.40 -11.36
C GLU A 123 13.61 -0.29 -10.23
N ILE A 124 13.18 0.93 -9.89
CA ILE A 124 12.18 1.14 -8.83
C ILE A 124 10.86 0.44 -9.20
N LYS A 125 10.42 0.51 -10.47
CA LYS A 125 9.21 -0.20 -10.91
C LYS A 125 9.33 -1.71 -10.74
N GLN A 126 10.48 -2.30 -11.07
CA GLN A 126 10.72 -3.73 -10.88
C GLN A 126 10.68 -4.12 -9.41
N GLU A 127 11.28 -3.32 -8.52
CA GLU A 127 11.21 -3.57 -7.07
C GLU A 127 9.79 -3.44 -6.51
N ILE A 128 8.99 -2.50 -7.02
CA ILE A 128 7.56 -2.41 -6.69
C ILE A 128 6.80 -3.66 -7.16
N ILE A 129 7.09 -4.18 -8.36
CA ILE A 129 6.45 -5.40 -8.88
C ILE A 129 6.75 -6.60 -7.98
N LYS A 130 8.03 -6.84 -7.65
CA LYS A 130 8.45 -7.91 -6.74
C LYS A 130 7.79 -7.79 -5.36
N ASN A 131 7.67 -6.56 -4.85
CA ASN A 131 7.00 -6.33 -3.58
C ASN A 131 5.48 -6.62 -3.64
N LYS A 132 4.82 -6.29 -4.76
CA LYS A 132 3.41 -6.66 -5.00
C LYS A 132 3.20 -8.17 -5.12
N GLU A 133 4.14 -8.89 -5.73
CA GLU A 133 4.13 -10.37 -5.76
C GLU A 133 4.21 -10.93 -4.33
N ALA A 134 5.17 -10.45 -3.52
CA ALA A 134 5.30 -10.85 -2.12
C ALA A 134 4.05 -10.50 -1.28
N LEU A 135 3.41 -9.36 -1.52
CA LEU A 135 2.13 -9.01 -0.88
C LEU A 135 1.02 -10.00 -1.27
N SER A 136 0.99 -10.42 -2.54
CA SER A 136 -0.02 -11.36 -3.04
C SER A 136 0.15 -12.74 -2.43
N GLU A 137 1.40 -13.20 -2.27
CA GLU A 137 1.74 -14.43 -1.55
C GLU A 137 1.26 -14.38 -0.10
N ILE A 138 1.57 -13.31 0.64
CA ILE A 138 1.11 -13.14 2.03
C ILE A 138 -0.41 -13.16 2.12
N MET A 139 -1.12 -12.51 1.18
CA MET A 139 -2.58 -12.51 1.15
C MET A 139 -3.15 -13.91 0.85
N GLN A 140 -2.46 -14.71 0.04
CA GLN A 140 -2.84 -16.09 -0.24
C GLN A 140 -2.66 -16.99 1.00
N ASP A 141 -1.52 -16.86 1.69
CA ASP A 141 -1.26 -17.59 2.94
C ASP A 141 -2.27 -17.20 4.03
N PHE A 142 -2.54 -15.89 4.18
CA PHE A 142 -3.57 -15.40 5.09
C PHE A 142 -4.95 -15.98 4.77
N LYS A 143 -5.31 -16.06 3.48
CA LYS A 143 -6.58 -16.65 3.06
C LYS A 143 -6.66 -18.11 3.47
N TYR A 144 -5.64 -18.89 3.15
CA TYR A 144 -5.59 -20.32 3.46
C TYR A 144 -5.76 -20.56 4.97
N ASP A 145 -4.97 -19.87 5.80
CA ASP A 145 -5.03 -20.00 7.26
C ASP A 145 -6.36 -19.51 7.85
N SER A 146 -7.06 -18.60 7.16
CA SER A 146 -8.38 -18.12 7.58
C SER A 146 -9.50 -19.11 7.26
N GLU A 147 -9.32 -19.97 6.26
CA GLU A 147 -10.28 -20.96 5.77
C GLU A 147 -10.05 -22.37 6.38
N GLU A 148 -8.83 -22.73 6.80
CA GLU A 148 -8.51 -24.00 7.47
C GLU A 148 -9.22 -24.21 8.82
N CYS A 149 -9.98 -23.22 9.28
CA CYS A 149 -10.74 -23.25 10.53
C CYS A 149 -12.23 -23.61 10.38
N ASP A 150 -12.70 -23.98 9.18
CA ASP A 150 -14.08 -24.45 8.93
C ASP A 150 -14.32 -25.92 9.33
#